data_AF-A0A7W8STI1-F1
#
_entry.id   AF-A0A7W8STI1-F1
#
_cell.length_a   1.000
_cell.length_b   1.000
_cell.length_c   1.000
_cell.angle_alpha   90.00
_cell.angle_beta   90.00
_cell.angle_gamma   90.00
#
_symmetry.space_group_name_H-M   'P 1'
#
loop_
_entity.id
_entity.type
_entity.pdbx_description
1 polymer ?
#
loop_
_entity_poly.entity_id
_entity_poly.type
_entity_poly.pdbx_seq_one_letter_code
_entity_poly.pdbx_strand_id
1 'polypeptide(L)'
;MIAVLTTNGGTVTHGDGAATTLLVATIRGMLVFERADTSTPWKLTRKTLEDRHVSALLYVPNAGLLFAGAHGKGSLVVSKDLGVTWEPASNGLRSTHIYTMAQQERDGKTVLFLGTEPSALYRSDDLGASWVEIPEMMTVPDQDKWTFPPPPHIAHVKNISFHPAEPETLYVCIEQGALLKTTDDGNSWTEPRSYESENDKFYHDNHRVVIRPSNPKQMFMCGGEGLHYSADAGETWVHLMTRQDLIGYPDAMFIDPRNENVLYLGGPGNAPRDWGVRKSANATVLKSTDGGVTWGHMRNGLPEEVIGNIEGMGLHHWDDKIMLIAGTATGEIYATENDGESWYLVSDDVPPISKGGHYRWFLDAKERVNVEGRYGRNEH
;
A
#
# COMPACT_ATOMS: atom_id res chain seq x y z
N MET A 1 4.53 20.39 6.29
CA MET A 1 5.03 19.25 5.49
C MET A 1 4.15 18.03 5.72
N ILE A 2 3.91 17.22 4.69
CA ILE A 2 2.89 16.16 4.70
C ILE A 2 3.54 14.79 4.64
N ALA A 3 3.16 13.91 5.57
CA ALA A 3 3.34 12.48 5.47
C ALA A 3 1.98 11.79 5.28
N VAL A 4 1.98 10.62 4.63
CA VAL A 4 0.77 9.85 4.34
C VAL A 4 0.91 8.44 4.89
N LEU A 5 -0.11 7.98 5.61
CA LEU A 5 -0.27 6.61 6.09
C LEU A 5 -1.52 6.02 5.45
N THR A 6 -1.33 5.06 4.57
CA THR A 6 -2.41 4.41 3.83
C THR A 6 -1.99 2.99 3.46
N THR A 7 -2.96 2.11 3.25
CA THR A 7 -2.70 0.70 2.91
C THR A 7 -2.26 0.53 1.47
N ASN A 8 -2.79 1.36 0.57
CA ASN A 8 -2.48 1.41 -0.84
C ASN A 8 -2.39 2.87 -1.29
N GLY A 9 -1.88 3.14 -2.48
CA GLY A 9 -1.74 4.52 -2.93
C GLY A 9 -0.30 5.05 -2.85
N GLY A 10 -0.17 6.37 -2.73
CA GLY A 10 1.10 7.07 -2.57
C GLY A 10 1.61 7.00 -1.13
N THR A 11 2.48 6.03 -0.84
CA THR A 11 3.06 5.79 0.49
C THR A 11 4.43 6.46 0.69
N VAL A 12 4.98 7.12 -0.33
CA VAL A 12 6.25 7.86 -0.25
C VAL A 12 5.99 9.33 -0.51
N THR A 13 6.47 10.18 0.39
CA THR A 13 6.34 11.65 0.31
C THR A 13 7.69 12.32 0.51
N HIS A 14 7.85 13.50 -0.07
CA HIS A 14 9.06 14.30 0.02
C HIS A 14 8.70 15.74 0.39
N GLY A 15 9.57 16.43 1.12
CA GLY A 15 9.39 17.85 1.44
C GLY A 15 10.66 18.50 1.97
N ASP A 16 10.61 19.82 2.17
CA ASP A 16 11.77 20.63 2.61
C ASP A 16 11.93 20.67 4.15
N GLY A 17 11.33 19.71 4.86
CA GLY A 17 11.39 19.66 6.32
C GLY A 17 10.58 18.51 6.90
N ALA A 18 10.74 18.29 8.21
CA ALA A 18 10.04 17.22 8.92
C ALA A 18 8.51 17.36 8.80
N ALA A 19 7.83 16.21 8.73
CA ALA A 19 6.37 16.18 8.63
C ALA A 19 5.71 16.89 9.82
N THR A 20 4.78 17.79 9.55
CA THR A 20 3.95 18.49 10.54
C THR A 20 2.48 18.14 10.41
N THR A 21 2.11 17.49 9.30
CA THR A 21 0.78 17.00 8.99
C THR A 21 0.90 15.54 8.58
N LEU A 22 0.10 14.68 9.19
CA LEU A 22 0.01 13.26 8.88
C LEU A 22 -1.43 12.93 8.46
N LEU A 23 -1.58 12.47 7.22
CA LEU A 23 -2.85 12.04 6.65
C LEU A 23 -2.97 10.53 6.79
N VAL A 24 -4.05 10.04 7.41
CA VAL A 24 -4.22 8.61 7.71
C VAL A 24 -5.52 8.09 7.10
N ALA A 25 -5.40 7.10 6.23
CA ALA A 25 -6.55 6.36 5.70
C ALA A 25 -6.97 5.24 6.67
N THR A 26 -8.27 5.10 6.93
CA THR A 26 -8.81 4.08 7.81
C THR A 26 -10.06 3.43 7.21
N ILE A 27 -10.53 2.34 7.82
CA ILE A 27 -11.82 1.74 7.47
C ILE A 27 -13.04 2.64 7.77
N ARG A 28 -12.87 3.80 8.41
CA ARG A 28 -13.94 4.76 8.76
C ARG A 28 -13.56 6.21 8.50
N GLY A 29 -12.89 6.45 7.38
CA GLY A 29 -12.59 7.77 6.85
C GLY A 29 -11.11 8.10 6.89
N MET A 30 -10.81 9.38 6.66
CA MET A 30 -9.47 9.94 6.74
C MET A 30 -9.32 10.76 8.01
N LEU A 31 -8.21 10.54 8.71
CA LEU A 31 -7.81 11.32 9.89
C LEU A 31 -6.67 12.26 9.51
N VAL A 32 -6.65 13.43 10.13
CA VAL A 32 -5.56 14.40 10.00
C VAL A 32 -4.96 14.63 11.38
N PHE A 33 -3.69 14.28 11.52
CA PHE A 33 -2.89 14.60 12.69
C PHE A 33 -1.96 15.76 12.38
N GLU A 34 -1.79 16.67 13.33
CA GLU A 34 -0.90 17.82 13.20
C GLU A 34 -0.01 17.98 14.43
N ARG A 35 1.19 18.51 14.22
CA ARG A 35 2.13 18.94 15.27
C ARG A 35 2.85 20.21 14.81
N ALA A 36 3.32 21.01 15.76
CA ALA A 36 4.03 22.25 15.45
C ALA A 36 5.44 21.99 14.89
N ASP A 37 6.13 21.01 15.47
CA ASP A 37 7.50 20.60 15.13
C ASP A 37 7.77 19.17 15.65
N THR A 38 8.98 18.66 15.43
CA THR A 38 9.40 17.30 15.84
C THR A 38 9.49 17.09 17.36
N SER A 39 9.48 18.16 18.16
CA SER A 39 9.46 18.07 19.63
C SER A 39 8.04 18.03 20.21
N THR A 40 7.04 18.31 19.38
CA THR A 40 5.64 18.39 19.77
C THR A 40 4.91 17.08 19.44
N PRO A 41 4.14 16.50 20.39
CA PRO A 41 3.31 15.33 20.10
C PRO A 41 2.28 15.61 19.00
N TRP A 42 1.99 14.59 18.20
CA TRP A 42 0.91 14.60 17.23
C TRP A 42 -0.45 14.77 17.92
N LYS A 43 -1.35 15.54 17.30
CA LYS A 43 -2.73 15.70 17.75
C LYS A 43 -3.67 15.43 16.58
N LEU A 44 -4.70 14.62 16.82
CA LEU A 44 -5.80 14.48 15.88
C LEU A 44 -6.58 15.81 15.81
N THR A 45 -6.56 16.48 14.66
CA THR A 45 -7.21 17.79 14.48
C THR A 45 -8.45 17.72 13.60
N ARG A 46 -8.58 16.68 12.76
CA ARG A 46 -9.74 16.54 11.86
C ARG A 46 -10.02 15.08 11.51
N LYS A 47 -11.32 14.78 11.38
CA LYS A 47 -11.87 13.58 10.76
C LYS A 47 -12.66 14.03 9.53
N THR A 48 -12.53 13.32 8.43
CA THR A 48 -13.24 13.61 7.18
C THR A 48 -13.50 12.32 6.43
N LEU A 49 -14.40 12.35 5.44
CA LEU A 49 -14.87 11.15 4.74
C LEU A 49 -15.38 10.08 5.72
N GLU A 50 -16.04 10.51 6.80
CA GLU A 50 -16.54 9.63 7.85
C GLU A 50 -17.45 8.53 7.28
N ASP A 51 -17.42 7.37 7.92
CA ASP A 51 -18.13 6.13 7.52
C ASP A 51 -17.72 5.54 6.15
N ARG A 52 -16.67 6.06 5.50
CA ARG A 52 -16.10 5.47 4.29
C ARG A 52 -14.88 4.62 4.60
N HIS A 53 -14.76 3.44 4.00
CA HIS A 53 -13.50 2.71 4.00
C HIS A 53 -12.57 3.34 2.97
N VAL A 54 -11.63 4.18 3.44
CA VAL A 54 -10.61 4.82 2.60
C VAL A 54 -9.46 3.83 2.42
N SER A 55 -9.33 3.28 1.23
CA SER A 55 -8.37 2.22 0.86
C SER A 55 -7.06 2.77 0.31
N ALA A 56 -7.10 3.99 -0.27
CA ALA A 56 -5.94 4.62 -0.86
C ALA A 56 -5.95 6.14 -0.72
N LEU A 57 -4.77 6.71 -0.42
CA LEU A 57 -4.52 8.15 -0.50
C LEU A 57 -3.42 8.42 -1.53
N LEU A 58 -3.53 9.52 -2.26
CA LEU A 58 -2.48 10.00 -3.14
C LEU A 58 -2.38 11.52 -3.05
N TYR A 59 -1.26 12.01 -2.51
CA TYR A 59 -0.95 13.44 -2.52
C TYR A 59 -0.08 13.77 -3.73
N VAL A 60 -0.49 14.77 -4.50
CA VAL A 60 0.17 15.28 -5.72
C VAL A 60 0.69 16.68 -5.42
N PRO A 61 1.95 16.83 -4.94
CA PRO A 61 2.46 18.10 -4.43
C PRO A 61 2.49 19.22 -5.48
N ASN A 62 2.92 18.90 -6.71
CA ASN A 62 3.06 19.85 -7.80
C ASN A 62 1.73 20.51 -8.19
N ALA A 63 0.61 19.83 -7.95
CA ALA A 63 -0.74 20.33 -8.21
C ALA A 63 -1.48 20.78 -6.93
N GLY A 64 -0.94 20.51 -5.74
CA GLY A 64 -1.63 20.74 -4.48
C GLY A 64 -2.90 19.90 -4.30
N LEU A 65 -2.97 18.71 -4.93
CA LEU A 65 -4.15 17.86 -4.91
C LEU A 65 -3.98 16.68 -3.96
N LEU A 66 -5.05 16.33 -3.24
CA LEU A 66 -5.14 15.13 -2.42
C LEU A 66 -6.31 14.28 -2.92
N PHE A 67 -6.03 13.07 -3.38
CA PHE A 67 -7.06 12.09 -3.74
C PHE A 67 -7.28 11.11 -2.60
N ALA A 68 -8.55 10.74 -2.41
CA ALA A 68 -8.94 9.63 -1.55
C ALA A 68 -9.80 8.64 -2.35
N GLY A 69 -9.29 7.42 -2.45
CA GLY A 69 -9.98 6.25 -2.94
C GLY A 69 -10.64 5.48 -1.80
N ALA A 70 -11.85 5.03 -2.02
CA ALA A 70 -12.68 4.30 -1.06
C ALA A 70 -13.48 3.18 -1.74
N HIS A 71 -14.06 2.31 -0.94
CA HIS A 71 -15.03 1.30 -1.40
C HIS A 71 -16.47 1.84 -1.31
N GLY A 72 -17.31 1.51 -2.29
CA GLY A 72 -18.71 1.91 -2.36
C GLY A 72 -18.98 3.23 -3.11
N LYS A 73 -20.23 3.70 -3.14
CA LYS A 73 -20.61 4.89 -3.94
C LYS A 73 -19.86 6.16 -3.48
N GLY A 74 -19.43 6.97 -4.45
CA GLY A 74 -18.60 8.17 -4.17
C GLY A 74 -17.16 7.81 -3.83
N SER A 75 -16.67 6.72 -4.44
CA SER A 75 -15.41 6.04 -4.16
C SER A 75 -14.16 6.86 -4.45
N LEU A 76 -14.21 7.84 -5.35
CA LEU A 76 -13.07 8.70 -5.65
C LEU A 76 -13.44 10.17 -5.48
N VAL A 77 -12.71 10.83 -4.59
CA VAL A 77 -12.83 12.26 -4.32
C VAL A 77 -11.45 12.92 -4.33
N VAL A 78 -11.43 14.20 -4.67
CA VAL A 78 -10.24 15.05 -4.68
C VAL A 78 -10.45 16.27 -3.79
N SER A 79 -9.39 16.71 -3.12
CA SER A 79 -9.35 17.90 -2.30
C SER A 79 -8.21 18.82 -2.76
N LYS A 80 -8.46 20.13 -2.73
CA LYS A 80 -7.49 21.21 -3.00
C LYS A 80 -7.00 21.89 -1.72
N ASP A 81 -7.48 21.46 -0.56
CA ASP A 81 -7.29 22.09 0.75
C ASP A 81 -6.95 21.06 1.84
N LEU A 82 -6.26 19.98 1.45
CA LEU A 82 -5.77 18.90 2.33
C LEU A 82 -6.88 18.23 3.16
N GLY A 83 -8.01 18.00 2.51
CA GLY A 83 -9.15 17.24 3.03
C GLY A 83 -10.12 18.05 3.88
N VAL A 84 -10.10 19.38 3.79
CA VAL A 84 -11.14 20.23 4.39
C VAL A 84 -12.42 20.14 3.56
N THR A 85 -12.31 20.24 2.25
CA THR A 85 -13.41 20.03 1.28
C THR A 85 -13.03 18.99 0.24
N TRP A 86 -14.05 18.33 -0.33
CA TRP A 86 -13.89 17.23 -1.27
C TRP A 86 -14.87 17.38 -2.44
N GLU A 87 -14.37 17.14 -3.64
CA GLU A 87 -15.12 17.14 -4.90
C GLU A 87 -15.10 15.72 -5.50
N PRO A 88 -16.17 15.23 -6.15
CA PRO A 88 -16.12 13.97 -6.89
C PRO A 88 -15.06 13.99 -7.99
N ALA A 89 -14.32 12.90 -8.16
CA ALA A 89 -13.27 12.77 -9.17
C ALA A 89 -13.38 11.46 -9.99
N SER A 90 -14.57 10.86 -10.04
CA SER A 90 -14.80 9.53 -10.63
C SER A 90 -15.20 9.55 -12.12
N ASN A 91 -14.96 10.64 -12.84
CA ASN A 91 -15.37 10.78 -14.24
C ASN A 91 -14.62 9.76 -15.13
N GLY A 92 -15.35 8.88 -15.82
CA GLY A 92 -14.78 7.81 -16.66
C GLY A 92 -14.56 6.47 -15.94
N LEU A 93 -14.70 6.42 -14.61
CA LEU A 93 -14.58 5.17 -13.85
C LEU A 93 -15.86 4.33 -13.94
N ARG A 94 -15.71 3.02 -14.09
CA ARG A 94 -16.82 2.05 -14.08
C ARG A 94 -17.03 1.39 -12.71
N SER A 95 -15.94 1.20 -11.97
CA SER A 95 -15.99 0.61 -10.62
C SER A 95 -16.15 1.67 -9.54
N THR A 96 -16.89 1.32 -8.49
CA THR A 96 -17.01 2.08 -7.24
C THR A 96 -16.11 1.55 -6.13
N HIS A 97 -15.09 0.76 -6.45
CA HIS A 97 -14.15 0.20 -5.47
C HIS A 97 -12.74 0.58 -5.89
N ILE A 98 -12.28 1.74 -5.43
CA ILE A 98 -10.90 2.16 -5.67
C ILE A 98 -10.03 1.35 -4.72
N TYR A 99 -8.99 0.71 -5.24
CA TYR A 99 -8.11 -0.11 -4.42
C TYR A 99 -6.74 0.55 -4.25
N THR A 100 -6.18 1.14 -5.30
CA THR A 100 -4.86 1.78 -5.28
C THR A 100 -4.79 2.96 -6.25
N MET A 101 -3.82 3.85 -6.04
CA MET A 101 -3.55 4.99 -6.90
C MET A 101 -2.04 5.23 -6.95
N ALA A 102 -1.53 5.73 -8.07
CA ALA A 102 -0.12 6.05 -8.19
C ALA A 102 0.07 7.26 -9.11
N GLN A 103 1.22 7.92 -9.01
CA GLN A 103 1.60 9.02 -9.88
C GLN A 103 2.96 8.75 -10.51
N GLN A 104 3.16 9.26 -11.72
CA GLN A 104 4.43 9.23 -12.42
C GLN A 104 4.65 10.59 -13.09
N GLU A 105 5.89 11.10 -13.03
CA GLU A 105 6.29 12.25 -13.83
C GLU A 105 6.72 11.79 -15.22
N ARG A 106 6.17 12.42 -16.26
CA ARG A 106 6.43 12.15 -17.68
C ARG A 106 6.57 13.46 -18.44
N ASP A 107 7.73 13.71 -19.03
CA ASP A 107 7.99 14.92 -19.82
C ASP A 107 7.57 16.23 -19.12
N GLY A 108 7.80 16.31 -17.80
CA GLY A 108 7.44 17.46 -16.97
C GLY A 108 5.96 17.57 -16.62
N LYS A 109 5.17 16.50 -16.80
CA LYS A 109 3.77 16.41 -16.41
C LYS A 109 3.55 15.24 -15.46
N THR A 110 2.72 15.45 -14.45
CA THR A 110 2.23 14.37 -13.60
C THR A 110 1.10 13.61 -14.32
N VAL A 111 1.27 12.31 -14.48
CA VAL A 111 0.24 11.36 -14.95
C VAL A 111 -0.19 10.50 -13.77
N LEU A 112 -1.50 10.27 -13.62
CA LEU A 112 -2.06 9.49 -12.53
C LEU A 112 -2.54 8.13 -13.05
N PHE A 113 -2.38 7.11 -12.22
CA PHE A 113 -2.90 5.76 -12.44
C PHE A 113 -3.76 5.32 -11.27
N LEU A 114 -4.75 4.49 -11.56
CA LEU A 114 -5.72 4.02 -10.57
C LEU A 114 -6.04 2.55 -10.84
N GLY A 115 -6.07 1.77 -9.77
CA GLY A 115 -6.45 0.36 -9.78
C GLY A 115 -7.72 0.10 -8.98
N THR A 116 -8.59 -0.80 -9.46
CA THR A 116 -9.88 -1.11 -8.84
C THR A 116 -10.07 -2.58 -8.46
N GLU A 117 -11.15 -2.84 -7.73
CA GLU A 117 -11.84 -4.13 -7.62
C GLU A 117 -13.19 -4.05 -8.37
N PRO A 118 -13.59 -4.99 -9.24
CA PRO A 118 -12.73 -5.93 -9.94
C PRO A 118 -11.51 -5.29 -10.59
N SER A 119 -10.49 -6.12 -10.83
CA SER A 119 -9.23 -5.70 -11.46
C SER A 119 -9.48 -4.93 -12.76
N ALA A 120 -9.14 -3.65 -12.73
CA ALA A 120 -9.04 -2.80 -13.90
C ALA A 120 -8.03 -1.68 -13.61
N LEU A 121 -7.33 -1.25 -14.65
CA LEU A 121 -6.33 -0.19 -14.60
C LEU A 121 -6.87 1.01 -15.37
N TYR A 122 -6.74 2.19 -14.77
CA TYR A 122 -7.12 3.47 -15.36
C TYR A 122 -5.95 4.44 -15.33
N ARG A 123 -5.93 5.34 -16.31
CA ARG A 123 -4.98 6.45 -16.43
C ARG A 123 -5.72 7.78 -16.51
N SER A 124 -5.11 8.82 -15.96
CA SER A 124 -5.52 10.21 -16.12
C SER A 124 -4.30 11.07 -16.48
N ASP A 125 -4.40 11.76 -17.63
CA ASP A 125 -3.42 12.74 -18.11
C ASP A 125 -3.80 14.19 -17.79
N ASP A 126 -4.89 14.39 -17.05
CA ASP A 126 -5.49 15.69 -16.72
C ASP A 126 -5.64 15.90 -15.21
N LEU A 127 -4.70 15.33 -14.43
CA LEU A 127 -4.65 15.43 -12.97
C LEU A 127 -5.97 14.98 -12.30
N GLY A 128 -6.54 13.87 -12.77
CA GLY A 128 -7.70 13.22 -12.18
C GLY A 128 -9.05 13.85 -12.54
N ALA A 129 -9.11 14.75 -13.52
CA ALA A 129 -10.37 15.31 -13.99
C ALA A 129 -11.17 14.30 -14.84
N SER A 130 -10.48 13.40 -15.55
CA SER A 130 -11.07 12.25 -16.24
C SER A 130 -10.14 11.04 -16.24
N TRP A 131 -10.73 9.85 -16.32
CA TRP A 131 -10.03 8.58 -16.29
C TRP A 131 -10.37 7.74 -17.52
N VAL A 132 -9.34 7.14 -18.13
CA VAL A 132 -9.46 6.24 -19.27
C VAL A 132 -8.97 4.86 -18.86
N GLU A 133 -9.79 3.83 -19.09
CA GLU A 133 -9.43 2.43 -18.81
C GLU A 133 -8.36 1.93 -19.80
N ILE A 134 -7.43 1.10 -19.31
CA ILE A 134 -6.43 0.37 -20.11
C ILE A 134 -6.87 -1.10 -20.18
N PRO A 135 -7.74 -1.47 -21.14
CA PRO A 135 -8.34 -2.81 -21.20
C PRO A 135 -7.34 -3.90 -21.58
N GLU A 136 -6.23 -3.57 -22.24
CA GLU A 136 -5.22 -4.51 -22.74
C GLU A 136 -4.60 -5.35 -21.61
N MET A 137 -4.57 -4.82 -20.38
CA MET A 137 -4.12 -5.55 -19.18
C MET A 137 -4.90 -6.85 -18.96
N MET A 138 -6.18 -6.88 -19.38
CA MET A 138 -7.07 -8.03 -19.20
C MET A 138 -6.92 -9.10 -20.30
N THR A 139 -6.02 -8.90 -21.27
CA THR A 139 -5.85 -9.80 -22.42
C THR A 139 -4.77 -10.87 -22.22
N VAL A 140 -4.11 -10.87 -21.06
CA VAL A 140 -3.06 -11.84 -20.72
C VAL A 140 -3.63 -13.25 -20.53
N PRO A 141 -2.83 -14.31 -20.78
CA PRO A 141 -3.24 -15.68 -20.51
C PRO A 141 -3.66 -15.90 -19.05
N ASP A 142 -4.58 -16.84 -18.83
CA ASP A 142 -5.07 -17.24 -17.50
C ASP A 142 -5.74 -16.14 -16.66
N GLN A 143 -6.10 -14.99 -17.26
CA GLN A 143 -6.83 -13.92 -16.58
C GLN A 143 -8.11 -14.43 -15.90
N ASP A 144 -8.79 -15.43 -16.47
CA ASP A 144 -9.98 -16.08 -15.94
C ASP A 144 -9.75 -16.85 -14.63
N LYS A 145 -8.49 -17.10 -14.24
CA LYS A 145 -8.11 -17.74 -12.98
C LYS A 145 -7.92 -16.75 -11.83
N TRP A 146 -7.85 -15.45 -12.10
CA TRP A 146 -7.67 -14.45 -11.06
C TRP A 146 -8.84 -14.48 -10.08
N THR A 147 -8.53 -14.52 -8.80
CA THR A 147 -9.55 -14.69 -7.75
C THR A 147 -9.10 -14.05 -6.45
N PHE A 148 -9.98 -13.98 -5.47
CA PHE A 148 -9.62 -13.60 -4.11
C PHE A 148 -10.32 -14.53 -3.11
N PRO A 149 -9.70 -14.95 -1.99
CA PRO A 149 -10.29 -16.01 -1.17
C PRO A 149 -11.64 -15.64 -0.52
N PRO A 150 -11.86 -14.42 -0.01
CA PRO A 150 -13.17 -13.98 0.45
C PRO A 150 -14.19 -13.86 -0.71
N PRO A 151 -15.45 -14.29 -0.52
CA PRO A 151 -16.54 -13.92 -1.42
C PRO A 151 -16.61 -12.39 -1.61
N PRO A 152 -16.91 -11.88 -2.82
CA PRO A 152 -17.39 -12.59 -4.02
C PRO A 152 -16.29 -13.21 -4.91
N HIS A 153 -15.07 -13.36 -4.41
CA HIS A 153 -13.94 -13.97 -5.13
C HIS A 153 -13.39 -13.15 -6.29
N ILE A 154 -13.36 -11.84 -6.10
CA ILE A 154 -12.94 -10.86 -7.11
C ILE A 154 -11.52 -10.40 -6.81
N ALA A 155 -10.61 -10.56 -7.77
CA ALA A 155 -9.26 -10.02 -7.67
C ALA A 155 -9.22 -8.52 -7.95
N HIS A 156 -8.19 -7.84 -7.46
CA HIS A 156 -8.03 -6.39 -7.56
C HIS A 156 -6.58 -5.98 -7.87
N VAL A 157 -6.45 -4.80 -8.49
CA VAL A 157 -5.15 -4.16 -8.71
C VAL A 157 -4.64 -3.61 -7.38
N LYS A 158 -3.55 -4.18 -6.88
CA LYS A 158 -3.02 -3.92 -5.54
C LYS A 158 -1.92 -2.87 -5.55
N ASN A 159 -1.00 -2.93 -6.50
CA ASN A 159 0.09 -1.98 -6.64
C ASN A 159 0.42 -1.69 -8.10
N ILE A 160 0.86 -0.46 -8.35
CA ILE A 160 1.33 0.03 -9.65
C ILE A 160 2.72 0.63 -9.41
N SER A 161 3.70 0.14 -10.14
CA SER A 161 5.11 0.54 -10.03
C SER A 161 5.66 0.94 -11.39
N PHE A 162 6.51 1.95 -11.38
CA PHE A 162 7.01 2.58 -12.61
C PHE A 162 8.52 2.43 -12.71
N HIS A 163 9.02 2.13 -13.90
CA HIS A 163 10.44 2.23 -14.16
C HIS A 163 10.90 3.71 -14.02
N PRO A 164 11.99 4.00 -13.31
CA PRO A 164 12.38 5.37 -12.95
C PRO A 164 12.91 6.21 -14.14
N ALA A 165 13.32 5.55 -15.23
CA ALA A 165 13.90 6.22 -16.40
C ALA A 165 13.17 5.92 -17.73
N GLU A 166 12.19 5.02 -17.72
CA GLU A 166 11.49 4.56 -18.94
C GLU A 166 9.99 4.64 -18.65
N PRO A 167 9.35 5.78 -18.93
CA PRO A 167 8.00 6.03 -18.44
C PRO A 167 6.95 5.05 -19.00
N GLU A 168 7.23 4.44 -20.15
CA GLU A 168 6.41 3.44 -20.83
C GLU A 168 6.52 2.03 -20.20
N THR A 169 7.43 1.84 -19.24
CA THR A 169 7.63 0.56 -18.53
C THR A 169 6.96 0.58 -17.16
N LEU A 170 5.95 -0.27 -16.97
CA LEU A 170 5.17 -0.38 -15.73
C LEU A 170 5.05 -1.83 -15.26
N TYR A 171 4.91 -2.01 -13.95
CA TYR A 171 4.61 -3.27 -13.29
C TYR A 171 3.31 -3.11 -12.48
N VAL A 172 2.39 -4.06 -12.62
CA VAL A 172 1.10 -4.06 -11.94
C VAL A 172 0.94 -5.37 -11.18
N CYS A 173 0.77 -5.27 -9.86
CA CYS A 173 0.47 -6.42 -9.02
C CYS A 173 -1.05 -6.59 -8.93
N ILE A 174 -1.54 -7.74 -9.37
CA ILE A 174 -2.90 -8.22 -9.09
C ILE A 174 -2.82 -9.15 -7.89
N GLU A 175 -3.47 -8.79 -6.79
CA GLU A 175 -3.48 -9.64 -5.59
C GLU A 175 -4.31 -10.89 -5.88
N GLN A 176 -3.66 -12.04 -5.81
CA GLN A 176 -4.16 -13.36 -6.23
C GLN A 176 -4.57 -13.46 -7.71
N GLY A 177 -3.72 -12.90 -8.57
CA GLY A 177 -3.89 -13.00 -10.02
C GLY A 177 -2.58 -13.14 -10.77
N ALA A 178 -1.76 -12.09 -10.77
CA ALA A 178 -0.61 -11.98 -11.65
C ALA A 178 0.36 -10.87 -11.22
N LEU A 179 1.60 -10.95 -11.70
CA LEU A 179 2.49 -9.80 -11.85
C LEU A 179 2.51 -9.43 -13.34
N LEU A 180 1.97 -8.27 -13.69
CA LEU A 180 1.92 -7.83 -15.08
C LEU A 180 3.01 -6.82 -15.35
N LYS A 181 3.59 -6.88 -16.55
CA LYS A 181 4.61 -5.95 -17.05
C LYS A 181 4.19 -5.43 -18.42
N THR A 182 4.37 -4.14 -18.64
CA THR A 182 4.33 -3.52 -19.97
C THR A 182 5.63 -2.74 -20.19
N THR A 183 6.03 -2.61 -21.44
CA THR A 183 7.17 -1.78 -21.88
C THR A 183 6.79 -0.86 -23.04
N ASP A 184 5.49 -0.74 -23.31
CA ASP A 184 4.92 0.01 -24.42
C ASP A 184 3.71 0.84 -23.98
N ASP A 185 3.77 1.33 -22.73
CA ASP A 185 2.79 2.22 -22.12
C ASP A 185 1.38 1.64 -22.00
N GLY A 186 1.30 0.33 -21.77
CA GLY A 186 0.06 -0.40 -21.55
C GLY A 186 -0.63 -0.89 -22.82
N ASN A 187 -0.01 -0.74 -24.01
CA ASN A 187 -0.54 -1.28 -25.27
C ASN A 187 -0.45 -2.81 -25.34
N SER A 188 0.53 -3.41 -24.68
CA SER A 188 0.64 -4.85 -24.49
C SER A 188 1.22 -5.20 -23.12
N TRP A 189 0.90 -6.42 -22.66
CA TRP A 189 1.23 -6.89 -21.32
C TRP A 189 1.78 -8.31 -21.36
N THR A 190 2.77 -8.57 -20.51
CA THR A 190 3.33 -9.90 -20.25
C THR A 190 3.24 -10.21 -18.75
N GLU A 191 3.27 -11.49 -18.40
CA GLU A 191 3.35 -11.95 -17.01
C GLU A 191 4.68 -12.69 -16.82
N PRO A 192 5.65 -12.13 -16.07
CA PRO A 192 6.87 -12.83 -15.74
C PRO A 192 6.58 -13.86 -14.64
N ARG A 193 6.59 -15.16 -14.97
CA ARG A 193 6.10 -16.23 -14.09
C ARG A 193 7.18 -16.98 -13.31
N SER A 194 8.44 -16.56 -13.36
CA SER A 194 9.51 -17.34 -12.71
C SER A 194 9.43 -17.35 -11.17
N TYR A 195 8.57 -16.51 -10.57
CA TYR A 195 8.33 -16.51 -9.12
C TYR A 195 7.41 -17.66 -8.68
N GLU A 196 6.72 -18.32 -9.62
CA GLU A 196 5.81 -19.41 -9.32
C GLU A 196 6.54 -20.63 -8.78
N SER A 197 5.94 -21.28 -7.78
CA SER A 197 6.41 -22.55 -7.23
C SER A 197 5.24 -23.50 -6.99
N GLU A 198 5.44 -24.80 -7.28
CA GLU A 198 4.43 -25.83 -7.02
C GLU A 198 4.04 -25.95 -5.53
N ASN A 199 4.84 -25.37 -4.63
CA ASN A 199 4.62 -25.38 -3.18
C ASN A 199 3.94 -24.10 -2.64
N ASP A 200 3.52 -23.21 -3.53
CA ASP A 200 2.78 -22.00 -3.16
C ASP A 200 1.42 -22.38 -2.55
N LYS A 201 1.08 -21.72 -1.44
CA LYS A 201 -0.25 -21.85 -0.80
C LYS A 201 -1.17 -20.71 -1.21
N PHE A 202 -0.61 -19.57 -1.61
CA PHE A 202 -1.35 -18.43 -2.12
C PHE A 202 -1.06 -18.28 -3.61
N TYR A 203 -2.09 -18.49 -4.43
CA TYR A 203 -1.97 -18.36 -5.87
C TYR A 203 -1.66 -16.90 -6.22
N HIS A 204 -0.47 -16.60 -6.73
CA HIS A 204 -0.06 -15.31 -7.31
C HIS A 204 -0.45 -14.09 -6.45
N ASP A 205 -0.24 -14.20 -5.14
CA ASP A 205 -0.63 -13.19 -4.15
C ASP A 205 0.37 -12.03 -4.10
N ASN A 206 0.48 -11.29 -5.20
CA ASN A 206 1.47 -10.24 -5.39
C ASN A 206 0.97 -8.92 -4.77
N HIS A 207 1.73 -8.37 -3.82
CA HIS A 207 1.32 -7.17 -3.08
C HIS A 207 1.98 -5.90 -3.59
N ARG A 208 3.28 -5.93 -3.87
CA ARG A 208 4.03 -4.71 -4.24
C ARG A 208 5.33 -5.08 -4.94
N VAL A 209 5.65 -4.34 -5.99
CA VAL A 209 7.00 -4.29 -6.57
C VAL A 209 7.71 -3.02 -6.07
N VAL A 210 9.00 -3.13 -5.76
CA VAL A 210 9.85 -1.98 -5.43
C VAL A 210 11.09 -2.05 -6.30
N ILE A 211 11.27 -1.03 -7.15
CA ILE A 211 12.34 -0.97 -8.15
C ILE A 211 13.47 -0.09 -7.62
N ARG A 212 14.72 -0.55 -7.70
CA ARG A 212 15.88 0.27 -7.32
C ARG A 212 16.08 1.43 -8.32
N PRO A 213 16.07 2.69 -7.87
CA PRO A 213 16.26 3.83 -8.77
C PRO A 213 17.60 3.81 -9.52
N SER A 214 18.70 3.47 -8.84
CA SER A 214 20.04 3.47 -9.42
C SER A 214 20.29 2.33 -10.43
N ASN A 215 19.56 1.23 -10.30
CA ASN A 215 19.65 0.08 -11.19
C ASN A 215 18.28 -0.62 -11.28
N PRO A 216 17.42 -0.22 -12.23
CA PRO A 216 16.06 -0.74 -12.32
C PRO A 216 15.93 -2.23 -12.67
N LYS A 217 17.04 -2.88 -13.05
CA LYS A 217 17.06 -4.34 -13.19
C LYS A 217 16.92 -5.05 -11.85
N GLN A 218 17.31 -4.37 -10.78
CA GLN A 218 17.24 -4.89 -9.43
C GLN A 218 15.94 -4.43 -8.78
N MET A 219 15.10 -5.38 -8.40
CA MET A 219 13.79 -5.09 -7.81
C MET A 219 13.39 -6.17 -6.82
N PHE A 220 12.47 -5.80 -5.95
CA PHE A 220 11.88 -6.67 -4.95
C PHE A 220 10.39 -6.84 -5.21
N MET A 221 9.86 -8.00 -4.86
CA MET A 221 8.43 -8.27 -4.88
C MET A 221 7.98 -8.83 -3.53
N CYS A 222 7.08 -8.11 -2.87
CA CYS A 222 6.39 -8.55 -1.67
C CYS A 222 5.11 -9.30 -2.08
N GLY A 223 4.81 -10.41 -1.39
CA GLY A 223 3.59 -11.17 -1.64
C GLY A 223 3.29 -12.20 -0.57
N GLY A 224 2.25 -13.01 -0.81
CA GLY A 224 1.80 -14.02 0.13
C GLY A 224 2.77 -15.18 0.37
N GLU A 225 3.78 -15.33 -0.49
CA GLU A 225 4.84 -16.32 -0.37
C GLU A 225 6.16 -15.78 0.20
N GLY A 226 6.16 -14.50 0.61
CA GLY A 226 7.31 -13.84 1.23
C GLY A 226 7.89 -12.74 0.35
N LEU A 227 9.23 -12.63 0.36
CA LEU A 227 9.97 -11.60 -0.36
C LEU A 227 10.80 -12.22 -1.47
N HIS A 228 10.64 -11.70 -2.68
CA HIS A 228 11.42 -12.10 -3.84
C HIS A 228 12.35 -10.97 -4.29
N TYR A 229 13.41 -11.34 -5.00
CA TYR A 229 14.34 -10.43 -5.64
C TYR A 229 14.59 -10.83 -7.09
N SER A 230 14.65 -9.84 -7.96
CA SER A 230 15.07 -10.00 -9.35
C SER A 230 16.29 -9.12 -9.62
N ALA A 231 17.21 -9.60 -10.46
CA ALA A 231 18.40 -8.87 -10.91
C ALA A 231 18.35 -8.53 -12.42
N ASP A 232 17.25 -8.85 -13.10
CA ASP A 232 17.09 -8.78 -14.55
C ASP A 232 15.74 -8.16 -14.97
N ALA A 233 15.25 -7.19 -14.19
CA ALA A 233 14.02 -6.44 -14.46
C ALA A 233 12.74 -7.30 -14.43
N GLY A 234 12.71 -8.26 -13.51
CA GLY A 234 11.57 -9.11 -13.22
C GLY A 234 11.45 -10.33 -14.14
N GLU A 235 12.43 -10.61 -15.00
CA GLU A 235 12.41 -11.79 -15.87
C GLU A 235 12.64 -13.07 -15.05
N THR A 236 13.56 -13.02 -14.08
CA THR A 236 13.78 -14.08 -13.10
C THR A 236 13.74 -13.56 -11.66
N TRP A 237 13.25 -14.41 -10.75
CA TRP A 237 13.04 -14.12 -9.33
C TRP A 237 13.65 -15.22 -8.45
N VAL A 238 14.23 -14.80 -7.34
CA VAL A 238 14.71 -15.68 -6.26
C VAL A 238 14.00 -15.33 -4.95
N HIS A 239 13.65 -16.34 -4.15
CA HIS A 239 13.10 -16.10 -2.80
C HIS A 239 14.21 -15.65 -1.84
N LEU A 240 14.03 -14.49 -1.24
CA LEU A 240 14.87 -13.99 -0.13
C LEU A 240 14.26 -14.31 1.23
N MET A 241 12.94 -14.27 1.33
CA MET A 241 12.19 -14.68 2.52
C MET A 241 11.02 -15.56 2.11
N THR A 242 10.71 -16.50 2.98
CA THR A 242 9.62 -17.47 2.89
C THR A 242 8.61 -17.22 4.01
N ARG A 243 7.48 -17.94 3.96
CA ARG A 243 6.46 -17.90 5.02
C ARG A 243 6.94 -18.35 6.40
N GLN A 244 8.11 -18.99 6.49
CA GLN A 244 8.70 -19.44 7.75
C GLN A 244 9.57 -18.36 8.41
N ASP A 245 9.91 -17.32 7.66
CA ASP A 245 10.70 -16.20 8.17
C ASP A 245 9.86 -15.24 9.01
N LEU A 246 10.53 -14.28 9.67
CA LEU A 246 9.91 -13.36 10.62
C LEU A 246 8.79 -12.51 10.02
N ILE A 247 8.89 -12.16 8.74
CA ILE A 247 7.81 -11.58 7.95
C ILE A 247 7.57 -12.51 6.76
N GLY A 248 6.58 -13.37 6.90
CA GLY A 248 6.23 -14.37 5.90
C GLY A 248 5.18 -13.92 4.88
N TYR A 249 4.55 -12.77 5.11
CA TYR A 249 3.47 -12.22 4.27
C TYR A 249 3.63 -10.69 4.14
N PRO A 250 4.78 -10.19 3.64
CA PRO A 250 5.07 -8.76 3.58
C PRO A 250 4.10 -8.00 2.66
N ASP A 251 3.78 -6.75 2.99
CA ASP A 251 3.02 -5.85 2.10
C ASP A 251 3.83 -4.58 1.81
N ALA A 252 4.25 -3.88 2.88
CA ALA A 252 4.99 -2.63 2.77
C ALA A 252 6.50 -2.84 2.71
N MET A 253 7.13 -2.24 1.70
CA MET A 253 8.58 -2.20 1.57
C MET A 253 9.04 -0.85 1.04
N PHE A 254 10.17 -0.35 1.56
CA PHE A 254 10.79 0.89 1.13
C PHE A 254 12.29 0.70 0.92
N ILE A 255 12.81 1.36 -0.12
CA ILE A 255 14.24 1.63 -0.27
C ILE A 255 14.49 3.02 0.32
N ASP A 256 15.51 3.15 1.17
CA ASP A 256 15.92 4.45 1.68
C ASP A 256 16.44 5.33 0.53
N PRO A 257 15.87 6.51 0.29
CA PRO A 257 16.29 7.39 -0.81
C PRO A 257 17.71 7.95 -0.64
N ARG A 258 18.30 7.87 0.56
CA ARG A 258 19.65 8.36 0.87
C ARG A 258 20.72 7.30 0.64
N ASN A 259 20.36 6.02 0.76
CA ASN A 259 21.25 4.88 0.58
C ASN A 259 20.45 3.62 0.23
N GLU A 260 20.52 3.18 -1.03
CA GLU A 260 19.71 2.06 -1.49
C GLU A 260 20.07 0.71 -0.84
N ASN A 261 21.19 0.58 -0.12
CA ASN A 261 21.47 -0.63 0.67
C ASN A 261 20.62 -0.72 1.95
N VAL A 262 19.99 0.37 2.35
CA VAL A 262 19.08 0.40 3.49
C VAL A 262 17.65 0.15 3.01
N LEU A 263 17.05 -0.93 3.51
CA LEU A 263 15.69 -1.34 3.16
C LEU A 263 14.84 -1.48 4.42
N TYR A 264 13.55 -1.21 4.29
CA TYR A 264 12.57 -1.38 5.36
C TYR A 264 11.45 -2.29 4.87
N LEU A 265 11.06 -3.26 5.68
CA LEU A 265 10.02 -4.24 5.36
C LEU A 265 9.04 -4.35 6.52
N GLY A 266 7.75 -4.23 6.24
CA GLY A 266 6.68 -4.40 7.22
C GLY A 266 5.72 -5.51 6.84
N GLY A 267 5.26 -6.23 7.85
CA GLY A 267 4.26 -7.28 7.67
C GLY A 267 4.17 -8.22 8.87
N PRO A 268 3.37 -9.28 8.73
CA PRO A 268 3.09 -10.23 9.79
C PRO A 268 3.97 -11.48 9.72
N GLY A 269 4.30 -12.03 10.88
CA GLY A 269 4.90 -13.36 10.99
C GLY A 269 3.87 -14.49 10.84
N ASN A 270 2.60 -14.23 11.12
CA ASN A 270 1.50 -15.19 10.91
C ASN A 270 0.74 -14.87 9.61
N ALA A 271 0.28 -15.89 8.90
CA ALA A 271 -0.55 -15.70 7.71
C ALA A 271 -2.00 -15.26 8.08
N PRO A 272 -2.71 -14.54 7.18
CA PRO A 272 -4.07 -14.05 7.43
C PRO A 272 -5.07 -15.07 7.99
N ARG A 273 -4.96 -16.33 7.53
CA ARG A 273 -5.86 -17.42 7.95
C ARG A 273 -5.68 -17.82 9.42
N ASP A 274 -4.53 -17.52 10.03
CA ASP A 274 -4.20 -17.92 11.40
C ASP A 274 -4.51 -16.84 12.44
N TRP A 275 -4.69 -15.57 12.02
CA TRP A 275 -4.83 -14.44 12.94
C TRP A 275 -6.01 -14.59 13.89
N GLY A 276 -7.16 -15.07 13.41
CA GLY A 276 -8.35 -15.26 14.23
C GLY A 276 -8.20 -16.31 15.33
N VAL A 277 -7.40 -17.36 15.06
CA VAL A 277 -7.13 -18.46 16.00
C VAL A 277 -6.04 -18.06 16.98
N ARG A 278 -4.97 -17.45 16.48
CA ARG A 278 -3.83 -16.98 17.29
C ARG A 278 -4.12 -15.70 18.06
N LYS A 279 -5.18 -14.99 17.67
CA LYS A 279 -5.52 -13.63 18.15
C LYS A 279 -4.39 -12.62 17.95
N SER A 280 -3.55 -12.85 16.95
CA SER A 280 -2.40 -12.01 16.64
C SER A 280 -1.84 -12.28 15.24
N ALA A 281 -1.45 -11.21 14.56
CA ALA A 281 -0.66 -11.25 13.34
C ALA A 281 0.84 -11.45 13.60
N ASN A 282 1.31 -11.20 14.83
CA ASN A 282 2.72 -11.13 15.19
C ASN A 282 3.47 -10.23 14.19
N ALA A 283 2.97 -9.01 14.02
CA ALA A 283 3.51 -8.07 13.04
C ALA A 283 4.78 -7.39 13.54
N THR A 284 5.64 -7.02 12.59
CA THR A 284 6.90 -6.34 12.90
C THR A 284 7.39 -5.54 11.71
N VAL A 285 8.43 -4.75 11.93
CA VAL A 285 9.18 -4.07 10.88
C VAL A 285 10.63 -4.52 10.96
N LEU A 286 11.20 -4.88 9.82
CA LEU A 286 12.59 -5.30 9.66
C LEU A 286 13.37 -4.25 8.86
N LYS A 287 14.67 -4.15 9.14
CA LYS A 287 15.63 -3.32 8.41
C LYS A 287 16.75 -4.17 7.84
N SER A 288 17.10 -3.93 6.59
CA SER A 288 18.36 -4.38 6.01
C SER A 288 19.29 -3.18 5.84
N THR A 289 20.60 -3.42 5.92
CA THR A 289 21.64 -2.41 5.63
C THR A 289 22.65 -2.89 4.59
N ASP A 290 22.40 -4.07 4.00
CA ASP A 290 23.25 -4.75 3.03
C ASP A 290 22.48 -5.10 1.73
N GLY A 291 21.44 -4.32 1.43
CA GLY A 291 20.69 -4.44 0.19
C GLY A 291 19.71 -5.62 0.16
N GLY A 292 19.30 -6.13 1.33
CA GLY A 292 18.30 -7.18 1.48
C GLY A 292 18.87 -8.58 1.73
N VAL A 293 20.19 -8.70 1.92
CA VAL A 293 20.85 -9.99 2.20
C VAL A 293 20.58 -10.43 3.64
N THR A 294 20.66 -9.52 4.60
CA THR A 294 20.30 -9.79 6.00
C THR A 294 19.31 -8.75 6.54
N TRP A 295 18.54 -9.17 7.54
CA TRP A 295 17.44 -8.38 8.11
C TRP A 295 17.48 -8.43 9.63
N GLY A 296 17.41 -7.25 10.25
CA GLY A 296 17.35 -7.06 11.70
C GLY A 296 16.03 -6.47 12.15
N HIS A 297 15.65 -6.76 13.40
CA HIS A 297 14.46 -6.20 14.02
C HIS A 297 14.59 -4.69 14.30
N MET A 298 13.50 -3.95 14.09
CA MET A 298 13.34 -2.57 14.56
C MET A 298 12.24 -2.47 15.62
N ARG A 299 12.48 -3.05 16.80
CA ARG A 299 11.43 -3.23 17.83
C ARG A 299 11.51 -2.26 19.01
N ASN A 300 12.59 -1.50 19.15
CA ASN A 300 12.71 -0.57 20.28
C ASN A 300 11.56 0.46 20.22
N GLY A 301 10.77 0.55 21.29
CA GLY A 301 9.58 1.41 21.35
C GLY A 301 8.30 0.85 20.69
N LEU A 302 8.37 -0.32 20.04
CA LEU A 302 7.19 -1.11 19.66
C LEU A 302 6.84 -2.11 20.78
N PRO A 303 5.59 -2.57 20.86
CA PRO A 303 5.23 -3.73 21.67
C PRO A 303 6.08 -4.97 21.33
N GLU A 304 6.24 -5.88 22.29
CA GLU A 304 6.92 -7.16 22.06
C GLU A 304 6.27 -7.95 20.91
N GLU A 305 4.94 -7.88 20.85
CA GLU A 305 4.11 -8.43 19.79
C GLU A 305 3.12 -7.36 19.31
N VAL A 306 3.16 -7.01 18.02
CA VAL A 306 2.15 -6.15 17.39
C VAL A 306 1.00 -7.05 16.93
N ILE A 307 -0.15 -6.92 17.61
CA ILE A 307 -1.31 -7.80 17.43
C ILE A 307 -1.95 -7.64 16.05
N GLY A 308 -2.29 -6.41 15.66
CA GLY A 308 -2.80 -6.13 14.33
C GLY A 308 -1.71 -6.19 13.27
N ASN A 309 -2.04 -6.73 12.10
CA ASN A 309 -1.13 -6.68 10.96
C ASN A 309 -0.77 -5.23 10.61
N ILE A 310 0.48 -4.98 10.22
CA ILE A 310 0.92 -3.68 9.68
C ILE A 310 0.56 -3.67 8.20
N GLU A 311 -0.57 -3.05 7.86
CA GLU A 311 -1.09 -3.00 6.47
C GLU A 311 -0.89 -1.64 5.82
N GLY A 312 -0.77 -0.58 6.62
CA GLY A 312 -0.39 0.75 6.17
C GLY A 312 1.02 1.06 6.63
N MET A 313 1.85 1.53 5.71
CA MET A 313 3.09 2.21 6.07
C MET A 313 3.33 3.41 5.16
N GLY A 314 4.07 4.38 5.67
CA GLY A 314 4.50 5.55 4.91
C GLY A 314 5.97 5.87 5.16
N LEU A 315 6.63 6.41 4.14
CA LEU A 315 7.97 7.01 4.22
C LEU A 315 7.87 8.48 3.83
N HIS A 316 8.35 9.35 4.70
CA HIS A 316 8.55 10.77 4.40
C HIS A 316 10.04 11.10 4.43
N HIS A 317 10.55 11.73 3.38
CA HIS A 317 11.97 12.10 3.25
C HIS A 317 12.13 13.61 3.15
N TRP A 318 13.07 14.17 3.91
CA TRP A 318 13.48 15.57 3.84
C TRP A 318 14.97 15.69 4.16
N ASP A 319 15.68 16.58 3.48
CA ASP A 319 17.13 16.76 3.60
C ASP A 319 17.90 15.42 3.50
N ASP A 320 18.48 14.95 4.61
CA ASP A 320 19.16 13.66 4.76
C ASP A 320 18.50 12.82 5.88
N LYS A 321 17.19 12.99 6.06
CA LYS A 321 16.40 12.37 7.13
C LYS A 321 15.13 11.73 6.60
N ILE A 322 14.70 10.66 7.26
CA ILE A 322 13.41 10.02 6.98
C ILE A 322 12.56 9.92 8.23
N MET A 323 11.25 9.82 8.00
CA MET A 323 10.26 9.36 8.95
C MET A 323 9.62 8.10 8.37
N LEU A 324 9.53 7.04 9.17
CA LEU A 324 8.70 5.88 8.86
C LEU A 324 7.48 5.91 9.77
N ILE A 325 6.32 5.58 9.20
CA ILE A 325 5.06 5.45 9.93
C ILE A 325 4.50 4.07 9.64
N ALA A 326 3.99 3.39 10.67
CA ALA A 326 3.33 2.10 10.57
C ALA A 326 1.93 2.18 11.22
N GLY A 327 0.93 1.67 10.51
CA GLY A 327 -0.46 1.62 10.93
C GLY A 327 -0.98 0.19 10.95
N THR A 328 -1.71 -0.17 12.00
CA THR A 328 -2.13 -1.55 12.24
C THR A 328 -3.62 -1.77 11.91
N ALA A 329 -3.95 -3.04 11.64
CA ALA A 329 -5.33 -3.50 11.52
C ALA A 329 -6.11 -3.50 12.85
N THR A 330 -5.48 -3.13 13.97
CA THR A 330 -6.10 -2.97 15.30
C THR A 330 -6.25 -1.52 15.73
N GLY A 331 -5.72 -0.55 14.97
CA GLY A 331 -5.96 0.87 15.22
C GLY A 331 -4.84 1.61 15.94
N GLU A 332 -3.62 1.07 15.91
CA GLU A 332 -2.42 1.75 16.40
C GLU A 332 -1.60 2.37 15.26
N ILE A 333 -0.99 3.51 15.55
CA ILE A 333 -0.08 4.24 14.67
C ILE A 333 1.24 4.44 15.42
N TYR A 334 2.33 3.94 14.83
CA TYR A 334 3.69 4.12 15.33
C TYR A 334 4.51 4.91 14.34
N ALA A 335 5.48 5.69 14.83
CA ALA A 335 6.41 6.42 13.98
C ALA A 335 7.85 6.37 14.51
N THR A 336 8.81 6.56 13.62
CA THR A 336 10.24 6.73 13.92
C THR A 336 10.82 7.80 13.01
N GLU A 337 11.74 8.60 13.54
CA GLU A 337 12.45 9.69 12.82
C GLU A 337 13.98 9.57 13.01
N ASN A 338 14.44 8.40 13.44
CA ASN A 338 15.83 8.03 13.66
C ASN A 338 16.14 6.66 13.02
N ASP A 339 15.76 6.51 11.76
CA ASP A 339 16.06 5.34 10.92
C ASP A 339 15.62 3.99 11.50
N GLY A 340 14.61 4.00 12.37
CA GLY A 340 14.07 2.82 13.05
C GLY A 340 14.80 2.39 14.32
N GLU A 341 15.72 3.21 14.84
CA GLU A 341 16.39 2.94 16.13
C GLU A 341 15.42 2.94 17.31
N SER A 342 14.37 3.78 17.27
CA SER A 342 13.29 3.76 18.25
C SER A 342 11.98 4.26 17.65
N TRP A 343 10.88 3.58 18.00
CA TRP A 343 9.53 3.96 17.64
C TRP A 343 8.83 4.67 18.80
N TYR A 344 7.87 5.53 18.47
CA TYR A 344 6.95 6.14 19.42
C TYR A 344 5.50 5.97 18.94
N LEU A 345 4.58 5.89 19.89
CA LEU A 345 3.14 5.83 19.62
C LEU A 345 2.63 7.21 19.22
N VAL A 346 2.01 7.30 18.04
CA VAL A 346 1.28 8.50 17.57
C VAL A 346 -0.14 8.47 18.12
N SER A 347 -0.81 7.32 18.04
CA SER A 347 -2.17 7.08 18.56
C SER A 347 -2.45 5.58 18.63
N ASP A 348 -3.24 5.14 19.60
CA ASP A 348 -3.77 3.78 19.78
C ASP A 348 -5.31 3.73 19.74
N ASP A 349 -5.95 4.84 19.34
CA ASP A 349 -7.40 5.00 19.31
C ASP A 349 -7.85 5.55 17.95
N VAL A 350 -7.50 4.82 16.88
CA VAL A 350 -8.02 5.09 15.54
C VAL A 350 -8.81 3.90 15.01
N PRO A 351 -9.76 4.11 14.09
CA PRO A 351 -10.33 3.00 13.35
C PRO A 351 -9.22 2.20 12.64
N PRO A 352 -9.37 0.88 12.47
CA PRO A 352 -8.39 0.04 11.80
C PRO A 352 -7.84 0.62 10.50
N ILE A 353 -6.54 0.51 10.32
CA ILE A 353 -5.85 0.82 9.06
C ILE A 353 -5.69 -0.52 8.34
N SER A 354 -6.64 -0.81 7.45
CA SER A 354 -6.73 -2.13 6.83
C SER A 354 -7.16 -2.07 5.38
N LYS A 355 -6.54 -2.92 4.55
CA LYS A 355 -6.79 -2.99 3.10
C LYS A 355 -8.13 -3.62 2.72
N GLY A 356 -8.83 -4.22 3.69
CA GLY A 356 -10.05 -4.98 3.46
C GLY A 356 -10.66 -5.50 4.76
N GLY A 357 -11.23 -6.71 4.71
CA GLY A 357 -11.84 -7.35 5.89
C GLY A 357 -10.85 -7.90 6.93
N HIS A 358 -9.55 -7.66 6.80
CA HIS A 358 -8.51 -8.23 7.65
C HIS A 358 -8.63 -7.86 9.13
N TYR A 359 -8.99 -6.61 9.43
CA TYR A 359 -9.26 -6.17 10.81
C TYR A 359 -10.31 -7.04 11.54
N ARG A 360 -11.23 -7.68 10.80
CA ARG A 360 -12.30 -8.50 11.37
C ARG A 360 -11.79 -9.75 12.09
N TRP A 361 -10.55 -10.17 11.82
CA TRP A 361 -9.91 -11.28 12.52
C TRP A 361 -9.59 -10.98 13.99
N PHE A 362 -9.47 -9.69 14.34
CA PHE A 362 -9.13 -9.22 15.68
C PHE A 362 -10.36 -8.83 16.51
N LEU A 363 -11.54 -8.78 15.89
CA LEU A 363 -12.80 -8.51 16.59
C LEU A 363 -13.26 -9.73 17.40
N ASP A 364 -14.02 -9.47 18.46
CA ASP A 364 -14.75 -10.54 19.12
C ASP A 364 -15.88 -11.09 18.22
N ALA A 365 -16.44 -12.25 18.57
CA ALA A 365 -17.46 -12.90 17.74
C ALA A 365 -18.74 -12.04 17.56
N LYS A 366 -19.12 -11.27 18.58
CA LYS A 366 -20.33 -10.43 18.54
C LYS A 366 -20.10 -9.18 17.71
N GLU A 367 -18.96 -8.53 17.88
CA GLU A 367 -18.51 -7.39 17.08
C GLU A 367 -18.36 -7.76 15.61
N ARG A 368 -17.74 -8.92 15.34
CA ARG A 368 -17.61 -9.45 13.98
C ARG A 368 -18.97 -9.66 13.32
N VAL A 369 -19.92 -10.31 14.00
CA VAL A 369 -21.29 -10.48 13.49
C VAL A 369 -21.98 -9.13 13.24
N ASN A 370 -21.79 -8.16 14.12
CA ASN A 370 -22.36 -6.82 13.94
C ASN A 370 -21.79 -6.11 12.70
N VAL A 371 -20.48 -6.22 12.49
CA VAL A 371 -19.79 -5.65 11.34
C VAL A 371 -20.21 -6.37 10.05
N GLU A 372 -20.14 -7.69 10.02
CA GLU A 372 -20.55 -8.51 8.86
C GLU A 372 -22.05 -8.34 8.53
N GLY A 373 -22.89 -8.15 9.54
CA GLY A 373 -24.32 -7.88 9.37
C GLY A 373 -24.65 -6.48 8.87
N ARG A 374 -23.82 -5.46 9.20
CA ARG A 374 -23.96 -4.08 8.70
C ARG A 374 -23.52 -3.94 7.25
N TYR A 375 -22.48 -4.67 6.85
CA TYR A 375 -21.96 -4.69 5.48
C TYR A 375 -22.51 -5.86 4.63
N GLY A 376 -23.49 -6.60 5.16
CA GLY A 376 -24.05 -7.79 4.54
C GLY A 376 -24.97 -7.48 3.35
N ARG A 377 -24.46 -7.82 2.16
CA ARG A 377 -25.15 -8.12 0.86
C ARG A 377 -25.07 -7.11 -0.28
N ASN A 378 -24.73 -5.82 -0.09
CA ASN A 378 -24.88 -4.83 -1.17
C ASN A 378 -23.72 -3.83 -1.37
N GLU A 379 -22.58 -3.99 -0.69
CA GLU A 379 -21.42 -3.08 -0.83
C GLU A 379 -20.09 -3.82 -1.06
N HIS A 380 -20.14 -4.95 -1.76
CA HIS A 380 -18.97 -5.69 -2.25
C HIS A 380 -18.90 -5.59 -3.76
#